data_AF-A0A958RC72-F1
#
_entry.id   AF-A0A958RC72-F1
#
_cell.length_a   1.000
_cell.length_b   1.000
_cell.length_c   1.000
_cell.angle_alpha   90.00
_cell.angle_beta   90.00
_cell.angle_gamma   90.00
#
_symmetry.space_group_name_H-M   'P 1'
#
loop_
_entity.id
_entity.type
_entity.pdbx_description
1 polymer ?
#
loop_
_entity_poly.entity_id
_entity_poly.type
_entity_poly.pdbx_seq_one_letter_code
_entity_poly.pdbx_strand_id
1 'polypeptide(L)'
;MELVYGICLKYLGDEGLAEDAVIAIFESLLVKVPEHDIQNFKNWLYTFARNHCLMQLRREKSNKAVSVAPEFMQSEDSWHLLDEYSENGHLRHLEDCLRDLSPQQKSCIKLFYYEGKSYKEIAEMKLHEVGKIRSYIQNGRRNLRICLEQKQAKAKDLE
;
A
#
# COMPACT_ATOMS: atom_id res chain seq x y z
N MET A 1 -6.36 21.96 12.80
CA MET A 1 -6.81 20.69 13.42
C MET A 1 -7.96 20.06 12.66
N GLU A 2 -8.96 20.83 12.22
CA GLU A 2 -10.11 20.36 11.40
C GLU A 2 -9.72 19.55 10.15
N LEU A 3 -8.55 19.82 9.56
CA LEU A 3 -8.08 19.08 8.40
C LEU A 3 -7.82 17.59 8.71
N VAL A 4 -7.30 17.25 9.90
CA VAL A 4 -6.98 15.85 10.26
C VAL A 4 -8.25 15.08 10.59
N TYR A 5 -9.14 15.67 11.40
CA TYR A 5 -10.44 15.10 11.69
C TYR A 5 -11.26 14.89 10.40
N GLY A 6 -11.30 15.89 9.51
CA GLY A 6 -11.98 15.77 8.23
C GLY A 6 -11.40 14.69 7.32
N ILE A 7 -10.08 14.45 7.36
CA ILE A 7 -9.46 13.29 6.68
C ILE A 7 -9.95 11.99 7.33
N CYS A 8 -9.90 11.89 8.66
CA CYS A 8 -10.30 10.67 9.36
C CYS A 8 -11.77 10.33 9.10
N LEU A 9 -12.66 11.30 9.23
CA LEU A 9 -14.08 11.13 8.95
C LEU A 9 -14.34 10.74 7.49
N LYS A 10 -13.63 11.37 6.54
CA LYS A 10 -13.73 11.04 5.11
C LYS A 10 -13.39 9.57 4.82
N TYR A 11 -12.37 9.00 5.48
CA TYR A 11 -11.94 7.62 5.22
C TYR A 11 -12.68 6.59 6.06
N LEU A 12 -12.94 6.87 7.34
CA LEU A 12 -13.52 5.93 8.29
C LEU A 12 -15.05 5.91 8.25
N GLY A 13 -15.68 7.04 7.90
CA GLY A 13 -17.13 7.14 7.77
C GLY A 13 -17.91 7.06 9.09
N ASP A 14 -17.22 7.03 10.22
CA ASP A 14 -17.77 6.96 11.57
C ASP A 14 -17.11 8.03 12.45
N GLU A 15 -17.91 8.78 13.21
CA GLU A 15 -17.44 9.89 14.03
C GLU A 15 -16.56 9.42 15.19
N GLY A 16 -16.94 8.35 15.89
CA GLY A 16 -16.17 7.82 17.01
C GLY A 16 -14.80 7.29 16.56
N LEU A 17 -14.79 6.51 15.46
CA LEU A 17 -13.52 6.04 14.88
C LEU A 17 -12.64 7.19 14.38
N ALA A 18 -13.25 8.27 13.87
CA ALA A 18 -12.51 9.45 13.44
C ALA A 18 -11.89 10.22 14.62
N GLU A 19 -12.61 10.37 15.73
CA GLU A 19 -12.08 10.99 16.95
C GLU A 19 -10.91 10.19 17.53
N ASP A 20 -11.08 8.87 17.66
CA ASP A 20 -10.03 7.95 18.13
C ASP A 20 -8.78 8.02 17.23
N ALA A 21 -8.98 8.01 15.91
CA ALA A 21 -7.88 8.09 14.94
C ALA A 21 -7.13 9.42 15.03
N VAL A 22 -7.83 10.54 15.25
CA VAL A 22 -7.19 11.85 15.45
C VAL A 22 -6.28 11.81 16.68
N ILE A 23 -6.75 11.29 17.81
CA ILE A 23 -5.97 11.20 19.04
C ILE A 23 -4.70 10.37 18.79
N ALA A 24 -4.85 9.17 18.23
CA ALA A 24 -3.73 8.28 17.93
C ALA A 24 -2.71 8.91 16.96
N ILE A 25 -3.18 9.65 15.95
CA ILE A 25 -2.32 10.39 15.03
C ILE A 25 -1.49 11.41 15.83
N PHE A 26 -2.12 12.28 16.62
CA PHE A 26 -1.42 13.33 17.36
C PHE A 26 -0.44 12.78 18.40
N GLU A 27 -0.77 11.69 19.09
CA GLU A 27 0.17 10.99 19.98
C GLU A 27 1.41 10.51 19.23
N SER A 28 1.22 9.91 18.05
CA SER A 28 2.33 9.41 17.24
C SER A 28 3.21 10.52 16.65
N LEU A 29 2.67 11.73 16.46
CA LEU A 29 3.43 12.87 15.94
C LEU A 29 4.58 13.26 16.88
N LEU A 30 4.39 13.14 18.19
CA LEU A 30 5.41 13.48 19.19
C LEU A 30 6.70 12.68 18.99
N VAL A 31 6.58 11.45 18.51
CA VAL A 31 7.71 10.56 18.23
C VAL A 31 8.20 10.70 16.78
N LYS A 32 7.26 10.85 15.83
CA LYS A 32 7.58 10.79 14.40
C LYS A 32 8.17 12.08 13.85
N VAL A 33 7.73 13.24 14.34
CA VAL A 33 8.21 14.53 13.83
C VAL A 33 9.72 14.71 14.06
N PRO A 34 10.29 14.39 15.24
CA PRO A 34 11.74 14.48 15.46
C PRO A 34 12.57 13.48 14.63
N GLU A 35 12.01 12.34 14.21
CA GLU A 35 12.71 11.30 13.45
C GLU A 35 12.83 11.61 11.94
N HIS A 36 12.08 12.60 11.44
CA HIS A 36 11.97 12.89 10.02
C HIS A 36 12.39 14.33 9.72
N ASP A 37 13.19 14.52 8.67
CA ASP A 37 13.43 15.85 8.10
C ASP A 37 12.22 16.27 7.26
N ILE A 38 11.30 17.03 7.86
CA ILE A 38 10.00 17.38 7.25
C ILE A 38 10.07 18.79 6.65
N GLN A 39 10.22 18.84 5.32
CA GLN A 39 10.24 20.10 4.56
C GLN A 39 8.85 20.74 4.41
N ASN A 40 7.79 19.93 4.27
CA ASN A 40 6.41 20.40 4.19
C ASN A 40 5.51 19.60 5.14
N PHE A 41 5.29 20.16 6.33
CA PHE A 41 4.52 19.50 7.39
C PHE A 41 3.06 19.26 7.01
N LYS A 42 2.42 20.17 6.27
CA LYS A 42 1.02 20.03 5.88
C LYS A 42 0.80 18.81 4.98
N ASN A 43 1.62 18.68 3.95
CA ASN A 43 1.54 17.54 3.02
C ASN A 43 1.90 16.24 3.74
N TRP A 44 2.96 16.25 4.54
CA TRP A 44 3.37 15.09 5.32
C TRP A 44 2.27 14.63 6.30
N LEU A 45 1.65 15.56 7.03
CA LEU A 45 0.56 15.27 7.97
C LEU A 45 -0.69 14.73 7.26
N TYR A 46 -1.01 15.28 6.08
CA TYR A 46 -2.10 14.74 5.25
C TYR A 46 -1.85 13.28 4.87
N THR A 47 -0.65 12.99 4.34
CA THR A 47 -0.26 11.62 3.98
C THR A 47 -0.25 10.72 5.20
N PHE A 48 0.27 11.19 6.33
CA PHE A 48 0.30 10.44 7.58
C PHE A 48 -1.10 10.08 8.09
N ALA A 49 -2.00 11.06 8.19
CA ALA A 49 -3.37 10.85 8.64
C ALA A 49 -4.16 9.92 7.71
N ARG A 50 -4.04 10.13 6.39
CA ARG A 50 -4.61 9.23 5.38
C ARG A 50 -4.11 7.80 5.57
N ASN A 51 -2.81 7.63 5.74
CA ASN A 51 -2.19 6.32 5.88
C ASN A 51 -2.62 5.60 7.15
N HIS A 52 -2.81 6.34 8.26
CA HIS A 52 -3.36 5.81 9.50
C HIS A 52 -4.76 5.24 9.29
N CYS A 53 -5.67 6.01 8.69
CA CYS A 53 -7.04 5.57 8.43
C CYS A 53 -7.10 4.34 7.52
N LEU A 54 -6.29 4.34 6.46
CA LEU A 54 -6.18 3.20 5.55
C LEU A 54 -5.67 1.93 6.22
N MET A 55 -4.74 2.06 7.17
CA MET A 55 -4.24 0.92 7.95
C MET A 55 -5.33 0.35 8.87
N GLN A 56 -6.11 1.22 9.52
CA GLN A 56 -7.22 0.81 10.37
C GLN A 56 -8.29 0.06 9.57
N LEU A 57 -8.74 0.60 8.44
CA LEU A 57 -9.68 -0.06 7.54
C LEU A 57 -9.16 -1.41 7.04
N ARG A 58 -7.85 -1.51 6.76
CA ARG A 58 -7.23 -2.77 6.34
C ARG A 58 -7.27 -3.83 7.44
N ARG A 59 -7.01 -3.44 8.70
CA ARG A 59 -7.12 -4.33 9.86
C ARG A 59 -8.56 -4.78 10.08
N GLU A 60 -9.52 -3.87 9.98
CA GLU A 60 -10.93 -4.23 10.07
C GLU A 60 -11.38 -5.18 8.98
N LYS A 61 -10.94 -4.97 7.72
CA LYS A 61 -11.18 -5.91 6.63
C LYS A 61 -10.52 -7.26 6.89
N SER A 62 -9.26 -7.30 7.35
CA SER A 62 -8.60 -8.56 7.70
C SER A 62 -9.30 -9.30 8.85
N ASN A 63 -9.94 -8.58 9.76
CA ASN A 63 -10.72 -9.15 10.86
C ASN A 63 -12.14 -9.59 10.41
N LYS A 64 -12.69 -8.99 9.35
CA LYS A 64 -14.05 -9.23 8.83
C LYS A 64 -14.12 -10.13 7.59
N ALA A 65 -13.00 -10.41 6.91
CA ALA A 65 -12.94 -11.10 5.61
C ALA A 65 -11.61 -11.87 5.45
N VAL A 66 -11.47 -13.14 5.06
CA VAL A 66 -12.30 -14.23 4.46
C VAL A 66 -13.15 -13.86 3.23
N SER A 67 -13.35 -12.59 2.88
CA SER A 67 -14.05 -12.21 1.64
C SER A 67 -13.55 -10.88 1.05
N VAL A 68 -12.80 -11.04 -0.05
CA VAL A 68 -12.49 -10.13 -1.17
C VAL A 68 -13.03 -8.68 -1.14
N ALA A 69 -12.12 -7.70 -1.23
CA ALA A 69 -12.17 -6.53 -2.16
C ALA A 69 -10.96 -5.57 -1.91
N PRO A 70 -10.01 -5.42 -2.86
CA PRO A 70 -8.78 -4.65 -2.67
C PRO A 70 -8.84 -3.26 -3.32
N GLU A 71 -9.59 -2.31 -2.76
CA GLU A 71 -9.74 -0.97 -3.37
C GLU A 71 -8.97 0.17 -2.70
N PHE A 72 -8.14 -0.09 -1.70
CA PHE A 72 -7.47 1.01 -1.00
C PHE A 72 -5.97 0.81 -0.95
N MET A 73 -5.33 1.25 -2.04
CA MET A 73 -3.89 1.17 -2.24
C MET A 73 -3.24 2.56 -2.08
N GLN A 74 -2.21 2.64 -1.23
CA GLN A 74 -1.33 3.81 -1.16
C GLN A 74 -0.43 3.80 -2.41
N SER A 75 -0.68 4.73 -3.34
CA SER A 75 0.36 5.25 -4.23
C SER A 75 0.79 6.61 -3.72
N GLU A 76 2.05 6.73 -3.37
CA GLU A 76 2.82 7.79 -4.01
C GLU A 76 3.31 7.18 -5.33
N ASP A 77 3.23 7.97 -6.40
CA ASP A 77 3.44 7.69 -7.82
C ASP A 77 2.26 7.09 -8.61
N SER A 78 1.55 8.01 -9.28
CA SER A 78 0.84 7.87 -10.56
C SER A 78 0.08 6.56 -10.83
N TRP A 79 -1.20 6.55 -10.45
CA TRP A 79 -2.21 5.68 -11.06
C TRP A 79 -2.70 6.26 -12.39
N HIS A 80 -1.85 6.20 -13.41
CA HIS A 80 -2.31 6.25 -14.80
C HIS A 80 -1.73 5.03 -15.51
N LEU A 81 -2.27 3.85 -15.23
CA LEU A 81 -1.98 2.66 -16.04
C LEU A 81 -3.03 1.56 -15.91
N LEU A 82 -4.30 1.93 -15.71
CA LEU A 82 -5.38 0.95 -15.53
C LEU A 82 -6.69 1.32 -16.22
N ASP A 83 -6.66 2.29 -17.13
CA ASP A 83 -7.66 2.31 -18.19
C ASP A 83 -7.12 1.43 -19.32
N GLU A 84 -8.02 0.59 -19.84
CA GLU A 84 -7.90 -0.18 -21.07
C GLU A 84 -7.35 -1.64 -20.98
N TYR A 85 -8.27 -2.61 -21.18
CA TYR A 85 -8.15 -3.92 -21.83
C TYR A 85 -8.34 -5.25 -21.04
N SER A 86 -9.19 -6.10 -21.67
CA SER A 86 -9.47 -7.55 -21.55
C SER A 86 -8.91 -8.35 -20.35
N GLU A 87 -9.82 -8.78 -19.47
CA GLU A 87 -9.56 -9.45 -18.18
C GLU A 87 -8.74 -10.75 -18.23
N ASN A 88 -8.69 -11.48 -19.35
CA ASN A 88 -8.09 -12.82 -19.37
C ASN A 88 -6.58 -12.86 -19.68
N GLY A 89 -6.06 -11.93 -20.49
CA GLY A 89 -4.63 -11.88 -20.83
C GLY A 89 -3.76 -11.32 -19.70
N HIS A 90 -4.29 -10.33 -18.97
CA HIS A 90 -3.58 -9.64 -17.90
C HIS A 90 -3.28 -10.55 -16.70
N LEU A 91 -4.23 -11.43 -16.32
CA LEU A 91 -4.02 -12.34 -15.18
C LEU A 91 -2.85 -13.29 -15.42
N ARG A 92 -2.78 -13.89 -16.62
CA ARG A 92 -1.71 -14.85 -16.97
C ARG A 92 -0.34 -14.17 -17.02
N HIS A 93 -0.26 -12.96 -17.57
CA HIS A 93 0.98 -12.19 -17.59
C HIS A 93 1.41 -11.74 -16.20
N LEU A 94 0.48 -11.38 -15.33
CA LEU A 94 0.76 -11.05 -13.93
C LEU A 94 1.31 -12.27 -13.17
N GLU A 95 0.73 -13.45 -13.35
CA GLU A 95 1.20 -14.69 -12.73
C GLU A 95 2.61 -15.10 -13.18
N ASP A 96 2.92 -14.92 -14.47
CA ASP A 96 4.28 -15.10 -14.98
C ASP A 96 5.25 -14.10 -14.32
N CYS A 97 4.92 -12.80 -14.32
CA CYS A 97 5.78 -11.78 -13.74
C CYS A 97 5.98 -11.95 -12.23
N LEU A 98 4.98 -12.46 -11.51
CA LEU A 98 5.09 -12.84 -10.10
C LEU A 98 6.01 -14.04 -9.87
N ARG A 99 6.24 -14.90 -10.88
CA ARG A 99 7.22 -15.99 -10.81
C ARG A 99 8.65 -15.50 -11.01
N ASP A 100 8.84 -14.42 -11.76
CA ASP A 100 10.16 -13.84 -12.07
C ASP A 100 10.71 -12.96 -10.94
N LEU A 101 9.89 -12.60 -9.95
CA LEU A 101 10.34 -11.89 -8.76
C LEU A 101 11.26 -12.75 -7.89
N SER A 102 12.20 -12.10 -7.20
CA SER A 102 13.00 -12.80 -6.19
C SER A 102 12.10 -13.37 -5.07
N PRO A 103 12.50 -14.47 -4.41
CA PRO A 103 11.69 -15.09 -3.35
C PRO A 103 11.28 -14.10 -2.26
N GLN A 104 12.17 -13.18 -1.90
CA GLN A 104 11.92 -12.16 -0.88
C GLN A 104 10.92 -11.11 -1.38
N GLN A 105 11.07 -10.61 -2.61
CA GLN A 105 10.11 -9.67 -3.21
C GLN A 105 8.73 -10.29 -3.33
N LYS A 106 8.64 -11.52 -3.88
CA LYS A 106 7.39 -12.26 -4.04
C LYS A 106 6.70 -12.50 -2.71
N SER A 107 7.44 -12.97 -1.70
CA SER A 107 6.87 -13.22 -0.38
C SER A 107 6.39 -11.94 0.28
N CYS A 108 7.14 -10.83 0.20
CA CYS A 108 6.72 -9.56 0.79
C CYS A 108 5.51 -8.96 0.06
N ILE A 109 5.44 -9.08 -1.28
CA ILE A 109 4.28 -8.66 -2.07
C ILE A 109 3.04 -9.44 -1.67
N LYS A 110 3.13 -10.78 -1.52
CA LYS A 110 2.00 -11.60 -1.08
C LYS A 110 1.50 -11.16 0.29
N LEU A 111 2.39 -11.09 1.29
CA LEU A 111 2.01 -10.68 2.64
C LEU A 111 1.37 -9.29 2.66
N PHE A 112 1.89 -8.35 1.88
CA PHE A 112 1.40 -6.98 1.88
C PHE A 112 0.07 -6.81 1.14
N TYR A 113 -0.06 -7.41 -0.06
CA TYR A 113 -1.20 -7.19 -0.95
C TYR A 113 -2.31 -8.23 -0.81
N TYR A 114 -1.97 -9.49 -0.52
CA TYR A 114 -2.93 -10.60 -0.44
C TYR A 114 -3.39 -10.80 1.00
N GLU A 115 -2.48 -10.67 1.95
CA GLU A 115 -2.76 -10.89 3.38
C GLU A 115 -2.93 -9.59 4.18
N GLY A 116 -2.82 -8.42 3.52
CA GLY A 116 -3.08 -7.13 4.15
C GLY A 116 -2.12 -6.75 5.28
N LYS A 117 -0.92 -7.32 5.32
CA LYS A 117 0.05 -7.06 6.40
C LYS A 117 0.73 -5.70 6.21
N SER A 118 1.00 -4.99 7.30
CA SER A 118 1.79 -3.76 7.32
C SER A 118 3.29 -4.07 7.19
N TYR A 119 4.09 -3.05 6.84
CA TYR A 119 5.55 -3.20 6.78
C TYR A 119 6.16 -3.69 8.11
N LYS A 120 5.61 -3.26 9.25
CA LYS A 120 6.06 -3.67 10.60
C LYS A 120 5.72 -5.14 10.88
N GLU A 121 4.49 -5.56 10.63
CA GLU A 121 4.09 -6.96 10.83
C GLU A 121 4.91 -7.91 9.93
N ILE A 122 5.19 -7.51 8.69
CA ILE A 122 6.03 -8.30 7.79
C ILE A 122 7.49 -8.35 8.28
N ALA A 123 8.01 -7.23 8.78
CA ALA A 123 9.35 -7.15 9.36
C ALA A 123 9.50 -8.09 10.56
N GLU A 124 8.51 -8.10 11.46
CA GLU A 124 8.44 -9.00 12.61
C GLU A 124 8.36 -10.47 12.19
N MET A 125 7.44 -10.82 11.26
CA MET A 125 7.28 -12.20 10.78
C MET A 125 8.51 -12.74 10.05
N LYS A 126 9.26 -11.88 9.36
CA LYS A 126 10.43 -12.26 8.56
C LYS A 126 11.76 -12.06 9.30
N LEU A 127 11.74 -11.55 10.53
CA LEU A 127 12.93 -11.19 11.30
C LEU A 127 13.89 -10.31 10.47
N HIS A 128 13.33 -9.27 9.87
CA HIS A 128 14.04 -8.31 9.01
C HIS A 128 13.69 -6.88 9.40
N GLU A 129 14.57 -5.94 9.07
CA GLU A 129 14.29 -4.52 9.29
C GLU A 129 13.16 -4.01 8.39
N VAL A 130 12.35 -3.07 8.90
CA VAL A 130 11.25 -2.44 8.17
C VAL A 130 11.73 -1.79 6.86
N GLY A 131 12.92 -1.16 6.87
CA GLY A 131 13.54 -0.58 5.68
C GLY A 131 13.81 -1.62 4.59
N LYS A 132 14.27 -2.82 4.99
CA LYS A 132 14.52 -3.94 4.07
C LYS A 132 13.22 -4.49 3.48
N ILE A 133 12.16 -4.61 4.29
CA ILE A 133 10.82 -5.00 3.80
C ILE A 133 10.25 -3.96 2.82
N ARG A 134 10.36 -2.67 3.16
CA ARG A 134 9.95 -1.57 2.26
C ARG A 134 10.67 -1.69 0.91
N SER A 135 11.99 -1.91 0.94
CA SER A 135 12.80 -2.12 -0.26
C SER A 135 12.36 -3.33 -1.08
N TYR A 136 12.08 -4.48 -0.45
CA TYR A 136 11.57 -5.66 -1.17
C TYR A 136 10.22 -5.39 -1.85
N ILE A 137 9.31 -4.69 -1.18
CA ILE A 137 7.99 -4.38 -1.75
C ILE A 137 8.11 -3.36 -2.89
N GLN A 138 8.89 -2.29 -2.71
CA GLN A 138 9.10 -1.27 -3.74
C GLN A 138 9.77 -1.85 -4.99
N ASN A 139 10.86 -2.61 -4.81
CA ASN A 139 11.57 -3.25 -5.92
C ASN A 139 10.71 -4.33 -6.59
N GLY A 140 9.94 -5.10 -5.81
CA GLY A 140 8.99 -6.05 -6.37
C GLY A 140 7.94 -5.38 -7.26
N ARG A 141 7.33 -4.27 -6.83
CA ARG A 141 6.37 -3.51 -7.63
C ARG A 141 7.00 -2.98 -8.93
N ARG A 142 8.20 -2.41 -8.82
CA ARG A 142 8.94 -1.91 -9.98
C ARG A 142 9.21 -3.03 -10.99
N ASN A 143 9.67 -4.19 -10.52
CA ASN A 143 9.96 -5.34 -11.38
C ASN A 143 8.69 -5.92 -12.02
N LEU A 144 7.57 -5.96 -11.30
CA LEU A 144 6.28 -6.35 -11.88
C LEU A 144 5.85 -5.40 -12.99
N ARG A 145 5.97 -4.09 -12.77
CA ARG A 145 5.65 -3.07 -13.79
C ARG A 145 6.49 -3.29 -15.05
N ILE A 146 7.81 -3.38 -14.91
CA ILE A 146 8.74 -3.59 -16.04
C ILE A 146 8.38 -4.87 -16.80
N CYS A 147 8.13 -5.98 -16.10
CA CYS A 147 7.78 -7.25 -16.73
C CYS A 147 6.44 -7.17 -17.49
N LEU A 148 5.43 -6.51 -16.91
CA LEU A 148 4.12 -6.33 -17.55
C LEU A 148 4.23 -5.44 -18.80
N GLU A 149 4.95 -4.32 -18.72
CA GLU A 149 5.21 -3.43 -19.86
C GLU A 149 5.91 -4.18 -21.01
N GLN A 150 6.90 -5.02 -20.69
CA GLN A 150 7.60 -5.84 -21.69
C GLN A 150 6.69 -6.89 -22.34
N LYS A 151 5.83 -7.55 -21.56
CA LYS A 151 4.86 -8.52 -22.09
C LYS A 151 3.79 -7.84 -22.95
N GLN A 152 3.37 -6.64 -22.58
CA GLN A 152 2.44 -5.82 -23.37
C GLN A 152 3.06 -5.35 -24.69
N ALA A 153 4.31 -4.89 -24.68
CA ALA A 153 5.02 -4.50 -25.90
C ALA A 153 5.14 -5.66 -26.89
N LYS A 154 5.54 -6.85 -26.40
CA LYS A 154 5.64 -8.07 -27.23
C LYS A 154 4.29 -8.54 -27.80
N ALA A 155 3.19 -8.29 -27.11
CA ALA A 155 1.86 -8.64 -27.60
C ALA A 155 1.44 -7.74 -28.78
N LYS A 156 1.83 -6.46 -28.76
CA LYS A 156 1.55 -5.48 -29.83
C LYS A 156 2.41 -5.69 -31.08
N ASP A 157 3.63 -6.21 -30.92
CA ASP A 157 4.52 -6.49 -32.05
C ASP A 157 4.11 -7.75 -32.86
N LEU A 158 3.14 -8.52 -32.38
CA LEU A 158 2.67 -9.77 -32.99
C LEU A 158 1.33 -9.61 -33.75
N GLU A 159 0.74 -8.41 -33.72
CA GLU A 159 -0.47 -8.01 -34.47
C GLU A 159 -0.10 -7.18 -35.71
#